data_AF-A0A812TZH3-F1
#
_entry.id   AF-A0A812TZH3-F1
#
_cell.length_a   1.000
_cell.length_b   1.000
_cell.length_c   1.000
_cell.angle_alpha   90.00
_cell.angle_beta   90.00
_cell.angle_gamma   90.00
#
_symmetry.space_group_name_H-M   'P 1'
#
loop_
_entity.id
_entity.type
_entity.pdbx_description
1 polymer ?
#
loop_
_entity_poly.entity_id
_entity_poly.type
_entity_poly.pdbx_seq_one_letter_code
_entity_poly.pdbx_strand_id
1 'polypeptide(L)'
;MVLLVAGIQMGCVAGEGLLLEYSQREPMESRGKMKAEFTMITMAGSLASAGFVGVFMNGKEYLGTFDWGMSFRSLMAVCFVIATAFIPLSLWCVKEPKKVAPASCLSSVKSSWKLIKNKGLSAVLIFAFIMQFFSTISTTAGPMVRSQWAEVKVLQQQMFLMGTMLVMMLATWVYKEYFLNTCWRKAILLAVFGLTISDSVPTFLTVFN
;
A
#
# COMPACT_ATOMS: atom_id res chain seq x y z
N MET A 1 -19.16 2.95 -6.26
CA MET A 1 -18.04 2.02 -5.97
C MET A 1 -17.08 1.93 -7.15
N VAL A 2 -17.49 1.43 -8.33
CA VAL A 2 -16.59 1.23 -9.49
C VAL A 2 -15.85 2.50 -9.94
N LEU A 3 -16.54 3.64 -10.08
CA LEU A 3 -15.90 4.90 -10.50
C LEU A 3 -14.83 5.40 -9.52
N LEU A 4 -15.08 5.24 -8.22
CA LEU A 4 -14.15 5.66 -7.17
C LEU A 4 -12.89 4.79 -7.19
N VAL A 5 -13.06 3.47 -7.30
CA VAL A 5 -11.94 2.53 -7.42
C VAL A 5 -11.15 2.77 -8.69
N ALA A 6 -11.83 3.00 -9.82
CA ALA A 6 -11.18 3.32 -11.09
C ALA A 6 -10.38 4.62 -11.00
N GLY A 7 -10.93 5.67 -10.39
CA GLY A 7 -10.25 6.95 -10.19
C GLY A 7 -8.97 6.81 -9.35
N ILE A 8 -9.07 6.11 -8.21
CA ILE A 8 -7.90 5.81 -7.36
C ILE A 8 -6.85 5.04 -8.14
N GLN A 9 -7.26 3.98 -8.84
CA GLN A 9 -6.32 3.13 -9.57
C GLN A 9 -5.62 3.90 -10.70
N MET A 10 -6.34 4.74 -11.44
CA MET A 10 -5.75 5.58 -12.48
C MET A 10 -4.73 6.56 -11.89
N GLY A 11 -5.06 7.20 -10.76
CA GLY A 11 -4.15 8.11 -10.06
C GLY A 11 -2.89 7.41 -9.55
N CYS A 12 -3.04 6.25 -8.91
CA CYS A 12 -1.93 5.46 -8.42
C CYS A 12 -1.00 5.03 -9.56
N VAL A 13 -1.55 4.46 -10.64
CA VAL A 13 -0.75 3.98 -11.77
C VAL A 13 -0.06 5.14 -12.50
N ALA A 14 -0.72 6.30 -12.63
CA ALA A 14 -0.10 7.49 -13.22
C ALA A 14 1.06 8.01 -12.36
N GLY A 15 0.88 8.07 -11.03
CA GLY A 15 1.92 8.48 -10.09
C GLY A 15 3.11 7.52 -10.08
N GLU A 16 2.85 6.20 -10.07
CA GLU A 16 3.91 5.19 -10.17
C GLU A 16 4.63 5.23 -11.51
N GLY A 17 3.92 5.51 -12.61
CA GLY A 17 4.53 5.71 -13.93
C GLY A 17 5.52 6.87 -13.95
N LEU A 18 5.13 8.01 -13.36
CA LEU A 18 6.02 9.17 -13.22
C LEU A 18 7.22 8.86 -12.31
N LEU A 19 6.99 8.17 -11.19
CA LEU A 19 8.04 7.72 -10.28
C LEU A 19 9.05 6.79 -10.98
N LEU A 20 8.59 5.91 -11.85
CA LEU A 20 9.45 5.03 -12.64
C LEU A 20 10.35 5.80 -13.60
N GLU A 21 9.83 6.83 -14.28
CA GLU A 21 10.65 7.70 -15.13
C GLU A 21 11.71 8.45 -14.33
N TYR A 22 11.38 8.88 -13.12
CA TYR A 22 12.35 9.48 -12.20
C TYR A 22 13.40 8.46 -11.73
N SER A 23 12.98 7.25 -11.36
CA SER A 23 13.90 6.20 -10.88
C SER A 23 14.82 5.68 -11.98
N GLN A 24 14.42 5.73 -13.25
CA GLN A 24 15.31 5.39 -14.38
C GLN A 24 16.52 6.32 -14.49
N ARG A 25 16.45 7.54 -13.95
CA ARG A 25 17.56 8.51 -13.92
C ARG A 25 18.51 8.29 -12.75
N GLU A 26 18.16 7.43 -11.79
CA GLU A 26 19.06 7.07 -10.69
C GLU A 26 20.25 6.26 -11.21
N PRO A 27 21.45 6.43 -10.60
CA PRO A 27 22.60 5.59 -10.91
C PRO A 27 22.29 4.12 -10.61
N MET A 28 22.85 3.21 -11.41
CA MET A 28 22.56 1.78 -11.35
C MET A 28 22.71 1.19 -9.94
N GLU A 29 23.71 1.65 -9.19
CA GLU A 29 24.03 1.15 -7.84
C GLU A 29 23.00 1.53 -6.77
N SER A 30 22.24 2.60 -6.99
CA SER A 30 21.20 3.10 -6.07
C SER A 30 19.80 3.03 -6.65
N ARG A 31 19.63 2.36 -7.80
CA ARG A 31 18.36 2.29 -8.51
C ARG A 31 17.31 1.55 -7.66
N GLY A 32 16.23 2.25 -7.34
CA GLY A 32 15.15 1.72 -6.50
C GLY A 32 15.06 2.38 -5.13
N LYS A 33 16.02 3.24 -4.75
CA LYS A 33 15.94 4.04 -3.51
C LYS A 33 14.72 4.94 -3.50
N MET A 34 14.49 5.68 -4.59
CA MET A 34 13.32 6.56 -4.68
C MET A 34 11.99 5.79 -4.63
N LYS A 35 11.93 4.58 -5.20
CA LYS A 35 10.73 3.72 -5.05
C LYS A 35 10.53 3.28 -3.60
N ALA A 36 11.59 2.85 -2.91
CA ALA A 36 11.50 2.47 -1.51
C ALA A 36 11.11 3.64 -0.60
N GLU A 37 11.65 4.84 -0.87
CA GLU A 37 11.29 6.07 -0.14
C GLU A 37 9.84 6.46 -0.34
N PHE A 38 9.35 6.41 -1.57
CA PHE A 38 7.94 6.63 -1.86
C PHE A 38 7.02 5.64 -1.12
N THR A 39 7.40 4.36 -1.09
CA THR A 39 6.67 3.33 -0.34
C THR A 39 6.66 3.65 1.16
N MET A 40 7.79 4.07 1.74
CA MET A 40 7.85 4.46 3.15
C MET A 40 6.95 5.67 3.47
N ILE A 41 6.93 6.69 2.60
CA ILE A 41 6.03 7.86 2.75
C ILE A 41 4.56 7.42 2.71
N THR A 42 4.22 6.49 1.80
CA THR A 42 2.87 5.93 1.71
C THR A 42 2.48 5.18 2.99
N MET A 43 3.40 4.38 3.55
CA MET A 43 3.21 3.69 4.82
C MET A 43 3.04 4.66 5.99
N ALA A 44 3.81 5.77 6.01
CA ALA A 44 3.66 6.83 7.01
C ALA A 44 2.30 7.53 6.91
N GLY A 45 1.79 7.76 5.69
CA GLY A 45 0.43 8.26 5.47
C GLY A 45 -0.64 7.31 6.02
N SER A 46 -0.49 6.01 5.76
CA SER A 46 -1.38 4.96 6.32
C SER A 46 -1.31 4.90 7.85
N LEU A 47 -0.12 5.04 8.43
CA LEU A 47 0.09 5.11 9.87
C LEU A 47 -0.63 6.31 10.49
N ALA A 48 -0.48 7.50 9.89
CA ALA A 48 -1.15 8.72 10.33
C ALA A 48 -2.67 8.58 10.23
N SER A 49 -3.16 7.97 9.15
CA SER A 49 -4.59 7.67 8.96
C SER A 49 -5.13 6.71 10.02
N ALA A 50 -4.42 5.61 10.30
CA ALA A 50 -4.78 4.65 11.34
C ALA A 50 -4.82 5.30 12.73
N GLY A 51 -3.85 6.15 13.05
CA GLY A 51 -3.83 6.92 14.30
C GLY A 51 -5.01 7.91 14.39
N PHE A 52 -5.30 8.61 13.29
CA PHE A 52 -6.45 9.53 13.22
C PHE A 52 -7.77 8.78 13.46
N VAL A 53 -8.01 7.69 12.75
CA VAL A 53 -9.22 6.88 12.92
C VAL A 53 -9.27 6.27 14.32
N GLY A 54 -8.15 5.78 14.85
CA GLY A 54 -8.06 5.20 16.18
C GLY A 54 -8.42 6.17 17.29
N VAL A 55 -8.06 7.44 17.16
CA VAL A 55 -8.38 8.47 18.18
C VAL A 55 -9.77 9.07 17.98
N PHE A 56 -10.11 9.46 16.74
CA PHE A 56 -11.33 10.22 16.46
C PHE A 56 -12.57 9.34 16.21
N MET A 57 -12.40 8.07 15.84
CA MET A 57 -13.50 7.11 15.62
C MET A 57 -13.52 5.98 16.65
N ASN A 58 -13.32 6.32 17.93
CA ASN A 58 -13.37 5.37 19.05
C ASN A 58 -14.54 5.66 20.02
N GLY A 59 -15.59 6.32 19.53
CA GLY A 59 -16.82 6.52 20.28
C GLY A 59 -17.60 5.21 20.48
N LYS A 60 -18.58 5.20 21.40
CA LYS A 60 -19.45 4.03 21.65
C LYS A 60 -20.19 3.53 20.39
N GLU A 61 -20.54 4.44 19.47
CA GLU A 61 -21.16 4.11 18.19
C GLU A 61 -20.26 3.26 17.26
N TYR A 62 -18.95 3.33 17.49
CA TYR A 62 -17.93 2.59 16.74
C TYR A 62 -17.36 1.42 17.54
N LEU A 63 -18.08 0.88 18.55
CA LEU A 63 -17.57 -0.20 19.41
C LEU A 63 -16.29 0.19 20.17
N GLY A 64 -16.14 1.49 20.45
CA GLY A 64 -15.03 2.05 21.22
C GLY A 64 -15.41 2.38 22.66
N THR A 65 -14.46 2.96 23.40
CA THR A 65 -14.62 3.28 24.83
C THR A 65 -14.85 4.75 25.13
N PHE A 66 -14.67 5.64 24.15
CA PHE A 66 -14.73 7.07 24.41
C PHE A 66 -16.18 7.56 24.40
N ASP A 67 -16.49 8.47 25.32
CA ASP A 67 -17.78 9.18 25.35
C ASP A 67 -17.86 10.27 24.28
N TRP A 68 -16.70 10.66 23.73
CA TRP A 68 -16.58 11.60 22.62
C TRP A 68 -16.09 10.87 21.37
N GLY A 69 -16.52 11.35 20.20
CA GLY A 69 -16.13 10.79 18.92
C GLY A 69 -16.57 11.70 17.80
N MET A 70 -15.92 11.56 16.65
CA MET A 70 -16.23 12.32 15.46
C MET A 70 -17.25 11.56 14.62
N SER A 71 -18.29 12.25 14.15
CA SER A 71 -19.29 11.62 13.26
C SER A 71 -18.65 11.23 11.93
N PHE A 72 -19.21 10.20 11.28
CA PHE A 72 -18.76 9.78 9.96
C PHE A 72 -18.82 10.91 8.91
N ARG A 73 -19.84 11.78 9.01
CA ARG A 73 -19.98 12.94 8.11
C ARG A 73 -18.82 13.92 8.26
N SER A 74 -18.40 14.23 9.49
CA SER A 74 -17.24 15.08 9.75
C SER A 74 -15.93 14.45 9.25
N LEU A 75 -15.77 13.12 9.36
CA LEU A 75 -14.60 12.42 8.80
C LEU A 75 -14.53 12.59 7.29
N MET A 76 -15.64 12.34 6.60
CA MET A 76 -15.70 12.50 5.14
C MET A 76 -15.44 13.95 4.72
N ALA A 77 -15.90 14.93 5.51
CA ALA A 77 -15.60 16.34 5.26
C ALA A 77 -14.10 16.65 5.41
N VAL A 78 -13.43 16.13 6.44
CA VAL A 78 -11.96 16.26 6.61
C VAL A 78 -11.22 15.65 5.43
N CYS A 79 -11.57 14.42 5.03
CA CYS A 79 -10.99 13.76 3.86
C CYS A 79 -11.18 14.58 2.57
N PHE A 80 -12.35 15.17 2.39
CA PHE A 80 -12.65 16.04 1.24
C PHE A 80 -11.78 17.31 1.24
N VAL A 81 -11.64 17.97 2.39
CA VAL A 81 -10.78 19.16 2.52
C VAL A 81 -9.32 18.83 2.23
N ILE A 82 -8.82 17.70 2.77
CA ILE A 82 -7.46 17.24 2.50
C ILE A 82 -7.28 16.96 1.01
N ALA A 83 -8.17 16.17 0.40
CA ALA A 83 -8.09 15.83 -1.02
C ALA A 83 -8.12 17.08 -1.92
N THR A 84 -9.01 18.03 -1.63
CA THR A 84 -9.10 19.29 -2.39
C THR A 84 -7.89 20.19 -2.22
N ALA A 85 -7.25 20.20 -1.05
CA ALA A 85 -6.00 20.92 -0.81
C ALA A 85 -4.79 20.31 -1.56
N PHE A 86 -4.79 19.00 -1.78
CA PHE A 86 -3.72 18.32 -2.53
C PHE A 86 -3.78 18.57 -4.05
N ILE A 87 -4.94 18.97 -4.60
CA ILE A 87 -5.09 19.29 -6.03
C ILE A 87 -4.21 20.47 -6.46
N PRO A 88 -4.28 21.67 -5.85
CA PRO A 88 -3.41 22.78 -6.24
C PRO A 88 -1.94 22.47 -5.95
N LEU A 89 -1.65 21.72 -4.89
CA LEU A 89 -0.28 21.30 -4.57
C LEU A 89 0.30 20.40 -5.67
N SER A 90 -0.48 19.44 -6.18
CA SER A 90 -0.02 18.57 -7.26
C SER A 90 0.21 19.35 -8.55
N LEU A 91 -0.66 20.31 -8.89
CA LEU A 91 -0.50 21.18 -10.06
C LEU A 91 0.77 22.04 -10.00
N TRP A 92 1.18 22.49 -8.81
CA TRP A 92 2.36 23.35 -8.67
C TRP A 92 3.66 22.57 -8.46
N CYS A 93 3.63 21.48 -7.69
CA CYS A 93 4.82 20.73 -7.31
C CYS A 93 5.19 19.62 -8.32
N VAL A 94 4.21 19.03 -9.02
CA VAL A 94 4.48 17.93 -9.95
C VAL A 94 4.95 18.49 -11.28
N LYS A 95 6.23 18.32 -11.59
CA LYS A 95 6.80 18.61 -12.91
C LYS A 95 6.74 17.35 -13.75
N GLU A 96 6.01 17.38 -14.85
CA GLU A 96 6.06 16.30 -15.83
C GLU A 96 7.24 16.49 -16.79
N PRO A 97 8.01 15.44 -17.09
CA PRO A 97 9.02 15.51 -18.13
C PRO A 97 8.37 15.73 -19.50
N LYS A 98 9.03 16.51 -20.36
CA LYS A 98 8.54 16.79 -21.72
C LYS A 98 8.38 15.48 -22.50
N LYS A 99 7.14 15.11 -22.84
CA LYS A 99 6.86 13.92 -23.67
C LYS A 99 7.29 14.18 -25.11
N VAL A 100 8.06 13.25 -25.67
CA VAL A 100 8.46 13.27 -27.08
C VAL A 100 7.30 12.67 -27.90
N ALA A 101 6.50 13.56 -28.49
CA ALA A 101 5.32 13.30 -29.34
C ALA A 101 4.10 12.67 -28.64
N PRO A 102 2.86 13.03 -29.08
CA PRO A 102 1.65 12.35 -28.62
C PRO A 102 1.62 10.93 -29.18
N ALA A 103 1.98 9.95 -28.35
CA ALA A 103 1.81 8.55 -28.72
C ALA A 103 0.31 8.24 -28.83
N SER A 104 -0.15 7.84 -30.02
CA SER A 104 -1.51 7.33 -30.20
C SER A 104 -1.78 6.19 -29.21
N CYS A 105 -2.97 6.14 -28.61
CA CYS A 105 -3.35 5.11 -27.63
C CYS A 105 -3.06 3.69 -28.16
N LEU A 106 -3.36 3.46 -29.44
CA LEU A 106 -3.08 2.20 -30.13
C LEU A 106 -1.59 1.85 -30.18
N SER A 107 -0.72 2.85 -30.36
CA SER A 107 0.73 2.65 -30.35
C SER A 107 1.24 2.24 -28.96
N SER A 108 0.72 2.88 -27.91
CA SER A 108 1.05 2.57 -26.51
C SER A 108 0.59 1.17 -26.11
N VAL A 109 -0.62 0.77 -26.51
CA VAL A 109 -1.14 -0.60 -26.29
C VAL A 109 -0.29 -1.62 -27.04
N LYS A 110 0.06 -1.37 -28.31
CA LYS A 110 0.89 -2.28 -29.11
C LYS A 110 2.28 -2.47 -28.51
N SER A 111 2.90 -1.39 -28.02
CA SER A 111 4.19 -1.45 -27.31
C SER A 111 4.08 -2.26 -26.02
N SER A 112 3.06 -1.99 -25.20
CA SER A 112 2.81 -2.73 -23.96
C SER A 112 2.58 -4.23 -24.23
N TRP A 113 1.82 -4.56 -25.27
CA TRP A 113 1.58 -5.95 -25.70
C TRP A 113 2.87 -6.66 -26.12
N LYS A 114 3.76 -5.96 -26.82
CA LYS A 114 5.08 -6.49 -27.19
C LYS A 114 5.93 -6.80 -25.95
N LEU A 115 5.88 -5.95 -24.92
CA LEU A 115 6.56 -6.20 -23.64
C LEU A 115 5.98 -7.44 -22.95
N ILE A 116 4.66 -7.56 -22.86
CA ILE A 116 3.98 -8.70 -22.24
C ILE A 116 4.32 -10.01 -22.97
N LYS A 117 4.49 -9.99 -24.29
CA LYS A 117 4.85 -11.18 -25.08
C LYS A 117 6.25 -11.73 -24.74
N ASN A 118 7.13 -10.93 -24.12
CA ASN A 118 8.44 -11.42 -23.69
C ASN A 118 8.28 -12.46 -22.57
N LYS A 119 8.80 -13.68 -22.79
CA LYS A 119 8.66 -14.82 -21.86
C LYS A 119 9.12 -14.50 -20.44
N GLY A 120 10.18 -13.68 -20.30
CA GLY A 120 10.68 -13.29 -18.98
C GLY A 120 9.68 -12.42 -18.21
N LEU A 121 9.09 -11.43 -18.88
CA LEU A 121 8.14 -10.52 -18.26
C LEU A 121 6.79 -11.21 -18.00
N SER A 122 6.30 -12.02 -18.95
CA SER A 122 5.03 -12.74 -18.76
C SER A 122 5.07 -13.69 -17.57
N ALA A 123 6.18 -14.41 -17.36
CA ALA A 123 6.33 -15.30 -16.22
C ALA A 123 6.27 -14.54 -14.87
N VAL A 124 6.91 -13.36 -14.80
CA VAL A 124 6.88 -12.51 -13.60
C VAL A 124 5.47 -11.94 -13.37
N LEU A 125 4.79 -11.51 -14.44
CA LEU A 125 3.42 -10.99 -14.35
C LEU A 125 2.44 -12.06 -13.90
N ILE A 126 2.54 -13.28 -14.44
CA ILE A 126 1.71 -14.42 -14.02
C ILE A 126 2.00 -14.77 -12.55
N PHE A 127 3.27 -14.82 -12.16
CA PHE A 127 3.64 -15.05 -10.76
C PHE A 127 3.03 -13.99 -9.82
N ALA A 128 3.17 -12.71 -10.16
CA ALA A 128 2.61 -11.61 -9.37
C ALA A 128 1.08 -11.67 -9.31
N PHE A 129 0.42 -12.00 -10.43
CA PHE A 129 -1.03 -12.17 -10.49
C PHE A 129 -1.50 -13.31 -9.57
N ILE A 130 -0.87 -14.49 -9.67
CA ILE A 130 -1.23 -15.65 -8.85
C ILE A 130 -1.03 -15.35 -7.37
N MET A 131 0.13 -14.77 -7.01
CA MET A 131 0.41 -14.39 -5.62
C MET A 131 -0.61 -13.39 -5.08
N GLN A 132 -0.93 -12.34 -5.85
CA GLN A 132 -1.91 -11.34 -5.43
C GLN A 132 -3.32 -11.94 -5.34
N PHE A 133 -3.70 -12.80 -6.28
CA PHE A 133 -5.00 -13.47 -6.31
C PHE A 133 -5.20 -14.27 -5.02
N PHE A 134 -4.26 -15.15 -4.67
CA PHE A 134 -4.35 -15.92 -3.44
C PHE A 134 -4.26 -15.06 -2.18
N SER A 135 -3.41 -14.02 -2.17
CA SER A 135 -3.28 -13.13 -1.01
C SER A 135 -4.52 -12.25 -0.76
N THR A 136 -5.36 -12.03 -1.76
CA THR A 136 -6.54 -11.17 -1.63
C THR A 136 -7.80 -11.97 -1.25
N ILE A 137 -7.76 -13.30 -1.36
CA ILE A 137 -8.84 -14.17 -0.87
C ILE A 137 -8.89 -14.02 0.64
N SER A 138 -9.89 -13.27 1.10
CA SER A 138 -10.12 -12.99 2.50
C SER A 138 -11.63 -12.92 2.76
N THR A 139 -12.01 -13.22 3.99
CA THR A 139 -13.41 -13.19 4.40
C THR A 139 -13.77 -11.78 4.87
N THR A 140 -14.80 -11.18 4.26
CA THR A 140 -15.34 -9.86 4.64
C THR A 140 -15.83 -9.82 6.09
N ALA A 141 -16.20 -10.97 6.67
CA ALA A 141 -16.58 -11.09 8.07
C ALA A 141 -15.36 -11.09 9.03
N GLY A 142 -14.12 -11.15 8.55
CA GLY A 142 -12.93 -11.26 9.42
C GLY A 142 -12.83 -10.15 10.48
N PRO A 143 -12.93 -8.86 10.09
CA PRO A 143 -12.97 -7.76 11.05
C PRO A 143 -14.20 -7.79 11.96
N MET A 144 -15.37 -8.17 11.44
CA MET A 144 -16.61 -8.24 12.22
C MET A 144 -16.55 -9.34 13.28
N VAL A 145 -16.04 -10.52 12.93
CA VAL A 145 -15.86 -11.66 13.85
C VAL A 145 -14.87 -11.29 14.96
N ARG A 146 -13.74 -10.63 14.63
CA ARG A 146 -12.79 -10.18 15.67
C ARG A 146 -13.41 -9.16 16.63
N SER A 147 -14.22 -8.24 16.11
CA SER A 147 -14.89 -7.24 16.93
C SER A 147 -16.03 -7.84 17.77
N GLN A 148 -16.82 -8.76 17.22
CA GLN A 148 -17.97 -9.35 17.90
C GLN A 148 -17.61 -10.52 18.84
N TRP A 149 -16.62 -11.34 18.49
CA TRP A 149 -16.30 -12.57 19.23
C TRP A 149 -15.16 -12.37 20.23
N ALA A 150 -14.18 -11.51 19.90
CA ALA A 150 -13.05 -11.20 20.77
C ALA A 150 -13.16 -9.82 21.42
N GLU A 151 -14.31 -9.15 21.27
CA GLU A 151 -14.61 -7.80 21.80
C GLU A 151 -13.49 -6.77 21.56
N VAL A 152 -12.76 -6.94 20.45
CA VAL A 152 -11.63 -6.08 20.12
C VAL A 152 -12.19 -4.70 19.77
N LYS A 153 -11.83 -3.73 20.59
CA LYS A 153 -12.19 -2.32 20.43
C LYS A 153 -11.48 -1.73 19.23
N VAL A 154 -12.10 -0.73 18.59
CA VAL A 154 -11.54 -0.07 17.41
C VAL A 154 -10.14 0.49 17.68
N LEU A 155 -9.90 1.10 18.84
CA LEU A 155 -8.56 1.58 19.20
C LEU A 155 -7.51 0.46 19.16
N GLN A 156 -7.81 -0.71 19.71
CA GLN A 156 -6.87 -1.83 19.74
C GLN A 156 -6.57 -2.33 18.32
N GLN A 157 -7.60 -2.45 17.47
CA GLN A 157 -7.41 -2.82 16.07
C GLN A 157 -6.55 -1.80 15.31
N GLN A 158 -6.76 -0.50 15.53
CA GLN A 158 -5.96 0.55 14.89
C GLN A 158 -4.52 0.57 15.40
N MET A 159 -4.29 0.32 16.70
CA MET A 159 -2.94 0.19 17.25
C MET A 159 -2.17 -0.98 16.63
N PHE A 160 -2.83 -2.12 16.41
CA PHE A 160 -2.21 -3.23 15.67
C PHE A 160 -1.86 -2.83 14.23
N LEU A 161 -2.77 -2.16 13.53
CA LEU A 161 -2.52 -1.67 12.17
C LEU A 161 -1.34 -0.70 12.13
N MET A 162 -1.26 0.21 13.11
CA MET A 162 -0.12 1.13 13.26
C MET A 162 1.18 0.37 13.47
N GLY A 163 1.18 -0.63 14.35
CA GLY A 163 2.33 -1.51 14.57
C GLY A 163 2.78 -2.22 13.28
N THR A 164 1.82 -2.78 12.52
CA THR A 164 2.10 -3.41 11.23
C THR A 164 2.72 -2.43 10.23
N MET A 165 2.17 -1.21 10.11
CA MET A 165 2.72 -0.20 9.21
C MET A 165 4.14 0.23 9.60
N LEU A 166 4.43 0.35 10.91
CA LEU A 166 5.78 0.65 11.40
C LEU A 166 6.77 -0.46 11.07
N VAL A 167 6.40 -1.72 11.30
CA VAL A 167 7.24 -2.87 10.96
C VAL A 167 7.49 -2.92 9.46
N MET A 168 6.46 -2.69 8.63
CA MET A 168 6.60 -2.66 7.17
C MET A 168 7.48 -1.51 6.68
N MET A 169 7.39 -0.35 7.32
CA MET A 169 8.24 0.80 7.02
C MET A 169 9.71 0.52 7.38
N LEU A 170 9.96 -0.07 8.54
CA LEU A 170 11.31 -0.51 8.95
C LEU A 170 11.86 -1.60 8.02
N ALA A 171 11.04 -2.59 7.65
CA ALA A 171 11.44 -3.63 6.70
C ALA A 171 11.79 -3.04 5.33
N THR A 172 11.01 -2.05 4.87
CA THR A 172 11.29 -1.33 3.61
C THR A 172 12.58 -0.50 3.72
N TRP A 173 12.85 0.12 4.86
CA TRP A 173 14.09 0.85 5.11
C TRP A 173 15.31 -0.07 5.11
N VAL A 174 15.24 -1.21 5.81
CA VAL A 174 16.30 -2.24 5.80
C VAL A 174 16.51 -2.78 4.38
N TYR A 175 15.42 -3.01 3.63
CA TYR A 175 15.51 -3.44 2.25
C TYR A 175 16.22 -2.41 1.37
N LYS A 176 15.89 -1.13 1.56
CA LYS A 176 16.51 0.00 0.87
C LYS A 176 18.01 0.05 1.14
N GLU A 177 18.46 -0.15 2.37
CA GLU A 177 19.88 0.03 2.72
C GLU A 177 20.74 -1.19 2.34
N TYR A 178 20.22 -2.41 2.57
CA TYR A 178 21.05 -3.63 2.49
C TYR A 178 20.72 -4.56 1.32
N PHE A 179 19.50 -4.53 0.78
CA PHE A 179 19.02 -5.57 -0.14
C PHE A 179 18.75 -5.10 -1.58
N LEU A 180 18.96 -3.82 -1.90
CA LEU A 180 18.74 -3.25 -3.25
C LEU A 180 19.44 -4.04 -4.37
N ASN A 181 20.71 -4.40 -4.18
CA ASN A 181 21.51 -5.11 -5.19
C ASN A 181 21.49 -6.64 -5.03
N THR A 182 20.63 -7.16 -4.16
CA THR A 182 20.49 -8.61 -3.95
C THR A 182 19.61 -9.25 -5.01
N CYS A 183 19.85 -10.52 -5.34
CA CYS A 183 18.95 -11.28 -6.20
C CYS A 183 17.51 -11.27 -5.66
N TRP A 184 16.59 -10.63 -6.39
CA TRP A 184 15.18 -10.49 -5.99
C TRP A 184 14.50 -11.82 -5.63
N ARG A 185 14.88 -12.93 -6.27
CA ARG A 185 14.38 -14.28 -5.94
C ARG A 185 14.71 -14.70 -4.51
N LYS A 186 15.94 -14.43 -4.05
CA LYS A 186 16.38 -14.72 -2.68
C LYS A 186 15.66 -13.80 -1.69
N ALA A 187 15.45 -12.53 -2.06
CA ALA A 187 14.71 -11.59 -1.24
C ALA A 187 13.25 -12.01 -1.02
N ILE A 188 12.56 -12.48 -2.07
CA ILE A 188 11.19 -13.02 -1.95
C ILE A 188 11.16 -14.24 -1.04
N LEU A 189 12.08 -15.20 -1.23
CA LEU A 189 12.14 -16.38 -0.37
C LEU A 189 12.34 -16.01 1.10
N LEU A 190 13.31 -15.13 1.39
CA LEU A 190 13.57 -14.67 2.75
C LEU A 190 12.36 -13.95 3.35
N ALA A 191 11.67 -13.11 2.58
CA ALA A 191 10.46 -12.42 3.03
C ALA A 191 9.33 -13.40 3.35
N VAL A 192 9.08 -14.39 2.48
CA VAL A 192 8.03 -15.41 2.70
C VAL A 192 8.34 -16.23 3.95
N PHE A 193 9.56 -16.75 4.08
CA PHE A 193 9.96 -17.50 5.27
C PHE A 193 9.86 -16.66 6.55
N GLY A 194 10.34 -15.40 6.51
CA GLY A 194 10.26 -14.49 7.64
C GLY A 194 8.82 -14.23 8.08
N LEU A 195 7.92 -13.96 7.13
CA LEU A 195 6.49 -13.75 7.41
C LEU A 195 5.83 -15.02 7.95
N THR A 196 6.04 -16.17 7.31
CA THR A 196 5.45 -17.43 7.77
C THR A 196 5.90 -17.78 9.18
N ILE A 197 7.17 -17.61 9.51
CA ILE A 197 7.68 -17.86 10.88
C ILE A 197 7.05 -16.87 11.86
N SER A 198 7.01 -15.59 11.51
CA SER A 198 6.42 -14.55 12.37
C SER A 198 4.93 -14.77 12.64
N ASP A 199 4.17 -15.27 11.66
CA ASP A 199 2.74 -15.59 11.82
C ASP A 199 2.52 -16.93 12.53
N SER A 200 3.45 -17.88 12.37
CA SER A 200 3.38 -19.18 13.03
C SER A 200 3.46 -19.06 14.55
N VAL A 201 4.33 -18.20 15.07
CA VAL A 201 4.53 -18.02 16.52
C VAL A 201 3.22 -17.67 17.26
N PRO A 202 2.51 -16.58 16.95
CA PRO A 202 1.25 -16.26 17.63
C PRO A 202 0.19 -17.33 17.37
N THR A 203 0.11 -17.88 16.15
CA THR A 203 -0.88 -18.91 15.82
C THR A 203 -0.72 -20.16 16.69
N PHE A 204 0.51 -20.68 16.83
CA PHE A 204 0.78 -21.82 17.69
C PHE A 204 0.52 -21.51 19.16
N LEU A 205 0.88 -20.31 19.63
CA LEU A 205 0.60 -19.89 21.01
C LEU A 205 -0.91 -19.77 21.31
N THR A 206 -1.74 -19.45 20.31
CA THR A 206 -3.19 -19.34 20.46
C THR A 206 -3.96 -20.64 20.25
N VAL A 207 -3.39 -21.63 19.56
CA VAL A 207 -4.07 -22.92 19.31
C VAL A 207 -4.04 -23.84 20.54
N PHE A 208 -3.05 -23.66 21.42
CA PHE A 208 -2.87 -24.49 22.62
C PHE A 208 -3.32 -23.80 23.93
N ASN A 209 -3.99 -22.65 23.84
CA ASN A 209 -4.72 -21.99 24.92
C ASN A 209 -6.22 -22.00 24.61
#